data_AF-A0A1Q7UXY1-F1
#
_entry.id   AF-A0A1Q7UXY1-F1
#
_cell.length_a   1.000
_cell.length_b   1.000
_cell.length_c   1.000
_cell.angle_alpha   90.00
_cell.angle_beta   90.00
_cell.angle_gamma   90.00
#
_symmetry.space_group_name_H-M   'P 1'
#
loop_
_entity.id
_entity.type
_entity.pdbx_description
1 polymer ?
#
loop_
_entity_poly.entity_id
_entity_poly.type
_entity_poly.pdbx_seq_one_letter_code
_entity_poly.pdbx_strand_id
1 'polypeptide(L)'
;MTAKEIQIAIHVWEGLTNREISRIAGTTEQVIKNHLRSIFDKLGVWSRLELAMYVASHGGKNWPDSEGLGTEMDAGDWGRATSVAG
;
A
#
# COMPACT_ATOMS: atom_id res chain seq x y z
N MET A 1 -8.10 6.69 4.42
CA MET A 1 -7.55 5.96 3.25
C MET A 1 -8.24 4.61 3.13
N THR A 2 -8.26 3.98 1.96
CA THR A 2 -8.81 2.61 1.82
C THR A 2 -7.73 1.55 1.97
N ALA A 3 -8.10 0.31 2.30
CA ALA A 3 -7.17 -0.82 2.39
C ALA A 3 -6.30 -0.99 1.13
N LYS A 4 -6.91 -0.83 -0.05
CA LYS A 4 -6.20 -0.93 -1.33
C LYS A 4 -5.19 0.20 -1.54
N GLU A 5 -5.51 1.42 -1.11
CA GLU A 5 -4.56 2.54 -1.18
C GLU A 5 -3.35 2.33 -0.25
N ILE A 6 -3.59 1.77 0.94
CA ILE A 6 -2.53 1.42 1.90
C ILE A 6 -1.62 0.35 1.31
N GLN A 7 -2.18 -0.73 0.73
CA GLN A 7 -1.40 -1.77 0.05
C GLN A 7 -0.53 -1.19 -1.06
N ILE A 8 -1.10 -0.32 -1.92
CA ILE A 8 -0.35 0.33 -3.00
C ILE A 8 0.81 1.15 -2.44
N ALA A 9 0.59 1.92 -1.38
CA ALA A 9 1.64 2.72 -0.74
C ALA A 9 2.74 1.87 -0.09
N ILE A 10 2.41 0.73 0.54
CA ILE A 10 3.39 -0.23 1.05
C ILE A 10 4.23 -0.79 -0.11
N HIS A 11 3.61 -1.17 -1.23
CA HIS A 11 4.35 -1.65 -2.41
C HIS A 11 5.24 -0.56 -3.01
N VAL A 12 4.84 0.70 -2.93
CA VAL A 12 5.70 1.82 -3.33
C VAL A 12 6.95 1.88 -2.46
N TRP A 13 6.79 1.76 -1.14
CA TRP A 13 7.88 1.72 -0.18
C TRP A 13 8.81 0.51 -0.39
N GLU A 14 8.26 -0.65 -0.77
CA GLU A 14 9.04 -1.83 -1.18
C GLU A 14 9.80 -1.64 -2.50
N GLY A 15 9.60 -0.52 -3.20
CA GLY A 15 10.30 -0.18 -4.44
C GLY A 15 9.60 -0.65 -5.72
N LEU A 16 8.39 -1.23 -5.63
CA LEU A 16 7.70 -1.82 -6.78
C LEU A 16 7.17 -0.77 -7.75
N THR A 17 7.49 -0.92 -9.03
CA THR A 17 7.00 -0.04 -10.10
C THR A 17 5.48 -0.12 -10.26
N ASN A 18 4.87 0.90 -10.87
CA ASN A 18 3.42 0.89 -11.13
C ASN A 18 2.96 -0.34 -11.92
N ARG A 19 3.82 -0.87 -12.80
CA ARG A 19 3.60 -2.09 -13.58
C ARG A 19 3.58 -3.35 -12.71
N GLU A 20 4.46 -3.44 -11.73
CA GLU A 20 4.49 -4.57 -10.79
C GLU A 20 3.29 -4.51 -9.85
N ILE A 21 2.99 -3.32 -9.32
CA ILE A 21 1.82 -3.10 -8.48
C ILE A 21 0.54 -3.42 -9.23
N SER A 22 0.42 -3.02 -10.50
CA SER A 22 -0.79 -3.30 -11.29
C SER A 22 -1.00 -4.80 -11.51
N ARG A 23 0.09 -5.56 -11.71
CA ARG A 23 0.05 -7.03 -11.80
C ARG A 23 -0.40 -7.67 -10.50
N ILE A 24 0.13 -7.22 -9.36
CA ILE A 24 -0.24 -7.75 -8.03
C ILE A 24 -1.70 -7.42 -7.71
N ALA A 25 -2.12 -6.18 -7.99
CA ALA A 25 -3.46 -5.69 -7.67
C ALA A 25 -4.56 -6.11 -8.67
N GLY A 26 -4.21 -6.88 -9.71
CA GLY A 26 -5.13 -7.34 -10.75
C GLY A 26 -5.77 -6.22 -11.58
N THR A 27 -5.02 -5.13 -11.83
CA THR A 27 -5.54 -3.93 -12.52
C THR A 27 -4.54 -3.34 -13.52
N THR A 28 -4.84 -2.16 -14.08
CA THR A 28 -3.99 -1.48 -15.07
C THR A 28 -3.05 -0.47 -14.41
N GLU A 29 -1.92 -0.16 -15.05
CA GLU A 29 -1.00 0.89 -14.59
C GLU A 29 -1.67 2.26 -14.45
N GLN A 30 -2.65 2.56 -15.30
CA GLN A 30 -3.41 3.80 -15.24
C GLN A 30 -4.24 3.90 -13.96
N VAL A 31 -4.85 2.79 -13.54
CA VAL A 31 -5.59 2.72 -12.28
C VAL A 31 -4.65 2.91 -11.09
N ILE A 32 -3.45 2.32 -11.13
CA ILE A 32 -2.42 2.54 -10.10
C ILE A 32 -2.01 4.02 -10.03
N LYS A 33 -1.80 4.70 -11.18
CA LYS A 33 -1.50 6.14 -11.20
C LYS A 33 -2.63 6.97 -10.57
N ASN A 34 -3.88 6.62 -10.81
CA ASN A 34 -5.03 7.30 -10.21
C ASN A 34 -5.06 7.11 -8.69
N HIS A 35 -4.79 5.89 -8.20
CA HIS A 35 -4.66 5.64 -6.77
C HIS A 35 -3.50 6.43 -6.17
N LEU A 36 -2.32 6.43 -6.80
CA LEU A 36 -1.17 7.19 -6.31
C LEU A 36 -1.45 8.69 -6.22
N ARG A 37 -2.19 9.27 -7.18
CA ARG A 37 -2.62 10.67 -7.09
C ARG A 37 -3.49 10.92 -5.86
N SER A 38 -4.52 10.10 -5.66
CA SER A 38 -5.39 10.17 -4.47
C SER A 38 -4.60 10.00 -3.17
N ILE A 39 -3.61 9.08 -3.15
CA ILE A 39 -2.73 8.86 -2.00
C ILE A 39 -1.88 10.10 -1.71
N PHE A 40 -1.26 10.67 -2.74
CA PHE A 40 -0.45 11.88 -2.64
C PHE A 40 -1.25 13.06 -2.08
N ASP A 41 -2.45 13.29 -2.63
CA ASP A 41 -3.35 14.35 -2.19
C ASP A 41 -3.80 14.16 -0.73
N LYS A 42 -4.06 12.90 -0.31
CA LYS A 42 -4.49 12.57 1.05
C LYS A 42 -3.38 12.70 2.09
N LEU A 43 -2.14 12.36 1.74
CA LEU A 43 -1.00 12.37 2.65
C LEU A 43 -0.20 13.69 2.58
N GLY A 44 -0.52 14.58 1.64
CA GLY A 44 0.19 15.84 1.44
C GLY A 44 1.62 15.66 0.93
N VAL A 45 1.91 14.54 0.27
CA VAL A 45 3.21 14.22 -0.34
C VAL A 45 3.17 14.48 -1.85
N TRP A 46 4.31 14.81 -2.43
CA TRP A 46 4.42 15.30 -3.80
C TRP A 46 5.18 14.34 -4.73
N SER A 47 5.83 13.32 -4.15
CA SER A 47 6.63 12.39 -4.91
C SER A 47 6.53 10.96 -4.39
N ARG A 48 6.91 10.03 -5.26
CA ARG A 48 7.04 8.62 -4.91
C ARG A 48 8.04 8.38 -3.78
N LEU A 49 9.13 9.16 -3.75
CA LEU A 49 10.13 9.07 -2.71
C LEU A 49 9.57 9.56 -1.37
N GLU A 50 8.87 10.69 -1.37
CA GLU A 50 8.21 11.21 -0.17
C GLU A 50 7.16 10.23 0.36
N LEU A 51 6.38 9.59 -0.53
CA LEU A 51 5.46 8.53 -0.12
C LEU A 51 6.21 7.36 0.54
N ALA A 52 7.32 6.92 -0.03
CA ALA A 52 8.13 5.84 0.56
C ALA A 52 8.69 6.26 1.94
N MET A 53 9.19 7.48 2.08
CA MET A 53 9.68 8.00 3.37
C MET A 53 8.57 8.10 4.40
N TYR A 54 7.37 8.57 3.99
CA TYR A 54 6.19 8.62 4.85
C TYR A 54 5.86 7.22 5.38
N VAL A 55 5.74 6.22 4.50
CA VAL A 55 5.44 4.84 4.94
C VAL A 55 6.55 4.30 5.85
N ALA A 56 7.82 4.59 5.56
CA ALA A 56 8.95 4.19 6.40
C ALA A 56 8.88 4.79 7.82
N SER A 57 8.52 6.08 7.95
CA SER A 57 8.42 6.74 9.25
C SER A 57 7.25 6.24 10.10
N HIS A 58 6.25 5.61 9.47
CA HIS A 58 5.10 5.00 10.15
C HIS A 58 5.23 3.48 10.31
N GLY A 59 6.45 2.93 10.29
CA GLY A 59 6.69 1.50 10.58
C GLY A 59 6.69 0.59 9.36
N GLY A 60 6.71 1.14 8.14
CA GLY A 60 6.86 0.37 6.91
C GLY A 60 5.68 -0.58 6.69
N LYS A 61 5.95 -1.89 6.73
CA LYS A 61 4.92 -2.94 6.62
C LYS A 61 3.86 -2.88 7.73
N ASN A 62 4.22 -2.32 8.89
CA ASN A 62 3.32 -2.22 10.05
C ASN A 62 2.54 -0.89 10.09
N TRP A 63 2.63 -0.06 9.05
CA TRP A 63 1.86 1.18 8.94
C TRP A 63 0.34 1.00 9.10
N PRO A 64 -0.30 -0.08 8.62
CA PRO A 64 -1.72 -0.30 8.89
C PRO A 64 -2.04 -0.38 10.39
N ASP A 65 -1.12 -0.91 11.20
CA ASP A 65 -1.35 -1.14 12.64
C ASP A 65 -1.17 0.15 13.44
N SER A 66 -0.25 1.03 13.03
CA SER A 66 0.04 2.28 13.74
C SER A 66 -1.11 3.28 13.73
N GLU A 67 -1.94 3.24 12.68
CA GLU A 67 -3.10 4.12 12.50
C GLU A 67 -4.44 3.46 12.89
N GLY A 68 -4.41 2.23 13.43
CA GLY A 68 -5.62 1.45 13.72
C GLY A 68 -6.39 0.96 12.48
N LEU A 69 -5.77 1.04 11.30
CA LEU A 69 -6.32 0.62 10.00
C LEU A 69 -6.25 -0.90 9.78
N GLY A 70 -5.49 -1.62 10.62
CA GLY A 70 -5.35 -3.08 10.59
C GLY A 70 -6.61 -3.87 10.97
N THR A 71 -7.63 -3.21 11.54
CA THR A 71 -8.83 -3.88 12.10
C THR A 71 -9.99 -4.05 11.10
N GLU A 72 -9.96 -3.37 9.96
CA GLU A 72 -10.97 -3.48 8.88
C GLU A 72 -10.40 -4.13 7.60
N MET A 73 -9.30 -4.87 7.70
CA MET A 73 -8.87 -5.77 6.64
C MET A 73 -9.66 -7.07 6.74
N ASP A 74 -10.87 -7.05 6.18
CA ASP A 74 -11.76 -8.20 6.15
C ASP A 74 -11.08 -9.41 5.50
N ALA A 75 -11.19 -10.57 6.17
CA ALA A 75 -10.46 -11.81 5.97
C ALA A 75 -10.79 -12.57 4.66
N GLY A 76 -11.18 -11.88 3.59
CA GLY A 76 -11.74 -12.47 2.37
C GLY A 76 -10.82 -12.53 1.14
N ASP A 77 -9.70 -11.80 1.11
CA ASP A 77 -8.96 -11.55 -0.15
C ASP A 77 -7.48 -11.97 -0.13
N TRP A 78 -7.08 -12.87 0.78
CA TRP A 78 -5.70 -13.35 0.89
C TRP A 78 -5.61 -14.84 0.58
N GLY A 79 -5.77 -15.16 -0.71
CA GLY A 79 -5.46 -16.48 -1.24
C GLY A 79 -3.98 -16.82 -1.12
N ARG A 80 -3.65 -17.57 -0.06
CA ARG A 80 -2.46 -18.43 0.15
C ARG A 80 -1.10 -17.75 0.43
N ALA A 81 -0.44 -18.31 1.44
CA ALA A 81 0.92 -18.08 1.96
C ALA A 81 1.04 -16.82 2.86
N THR A 82 1.33 -16.93 4.16
CA THR A 82 2.33 -17.81 4.80
C THR A 82 1.90 -18.38 6.15
N SER A 83 2.41 -19.59 6.36
CA SER A 83 2.26 -20.50 7.48
C SER A 83 2.66 -19.95 8.85
N VAL A 84 2.01 -20.55 9.85
CA VAL A 84 2.39 -20.70 11.27
C VAL A 84 3.90 -20.78 11.55
N ALA A 85 4.33 -20.17 12.66
CA ALA A 85 5.21 -20.71 13.71
C ALA A 85 6.06 -19.60 14.36
N GLY A 86 5.98 -19.50 15.69
CA GLY A 86 6.79 -18.63 16.55
C GLY A 86 6.08 -18.29 17.84
#